data_AF-A0A3L7YS66-F1
#
_entry.id   AF-A0A3L7YS66-F1
#
_cell.length_a   1.000
_cell.length_b   1.000
_cell.length_c   1.000
_cell.angle_alpha   90.00
_cell.angle_beta   90.00
_cell.angle_gamma   90.00
#
_symmetry.space_group_name_H-M   'P 1'
#
loop_
_entity.id
_entity.type
_entity.pdbx_description
1 polymer ?
#
loop_
_entity_poly.entity_id
_entity_poly.type
_entity_poly.pdbx_seq_one_letter_code
_entity_poly.pdbx_strand_id
1 'polypeptide(L)'
;MSRVAAGVREGAPGSPGSAVGPIWTLPASVLAPVERSGATVDEAIAALATAAAQLTELAATRSAAGAGEEGEIFSMQSAMAQDPALAAAVREAAKGGTDGVAALIAAGEVQAALLASLPDEYLAARAADIRDVASRAARILAGTTIPLPGRPVILVADDLPPSVSAEIPREHLIGIALRAGSRTAHAVILARAAGIPCIVAARDLEVDGSLDGVEAILDGAAGTLKLAPSSGDLASVTAAQQKGAADSARRAGLRGRPVVLSGGSRVHLYANIGSAEDAARAVAVGADGVGLLRSEFLLLDREAPPDEREQTRAFTKIFEVLGSGRPLTLRLADIGGDKEIPYLRLPHEANPFLGVRGYRLAMIKDRPDLRALFASQVAAALRAAAATSGVLRIMAPMISVRAEVDDLLALVAAVRADLTERGETDAAAYPAAIGIMIEVPAAALTVAELATGLDFVSAWRD
;
A
#
# COMPACT_ATOMS: atom_id res chain seq x y z
N MET A 1 15.98 24.88 -34.04
CA MET A 1 15.90 23.55 -33.39
C MET A 1 17.27 23.19 -32.87
N SER A 2 17.55 23.49 -31.60
CA SER A 2 18.76 23.01 -30.93
C SER A 2 18.71 21.48 -30.92
N ARG A 3 19.74 20.80 -31.43
CA ARG A 3 19.84 19.34 -31.33
C ARG A 3 20.05 19.01 -29.85
N VAL A 4 19.01 18.55 -29.15
CA VAL A 4 19.16 17.89 -27.85
C VAL A 4 20.18 16.76 -28.03
N ALA A 5 21.24 16.77 -27.23
CA ALA A 5 22.27 15.75 -27.31
C ALA A 5 21.68 14.41 -26.87
N ALA A 6 21.82 13.38 -27.72
CA ALA A 6 21.52 12.00 -27.34
C ALA A 6 22.29 11.65 -26.05
N GLY A 7 21.64 10.98 -25.12
CA GLY A 7 22.25 10.69 -23.82
C GLY A 7 21.31 9.96 -22.86
N VAL A 8 21.89 9.43 -21.80
CA VAL A 8 21.15 8.79 -20.71
C VAL A 8 21.16 9.74 -19.52
N ARG A 9 20.01 9.89 -18.86
CA ARG A 9 19.87 10.53 -17.55
C ARG A 9 19.63 9.43 -16.54
N GLU A 10 20.41 9.43 -15.47
CA GLU A 10 20.30 8.46 -14.39
C GLU A 10 19.56 9.10 -13.21
N GLY A 11 18.73 8.29 -12.56
CA GLY A 11 18.01 8.63 -11.36
C GLY A 11 17.80 7.40 -10.48
N ALA A 12 17.13 7.60 -9.34
CA ALA A 12 16.75 6.52 -8.47
C ALA A 12 15.47 5.82 -8.98
N PRO A 13 15.42 4.46 -8.97
CA PRO A 13 14.21 3.70 -9.29
C PRO A 13 13.04 4.03 -8.35
N GLY A 14 11.94 4.53 -8.91
CA GLY A 14 10.69 4.82 -8.22
C GLY A 14 9.64 3.72 -8.43
N SER A 15 9.22 3.53 -9.68
CA SER A 15 8.26 2.52 -10.11
C SER A 15 8.83 1.71 -11.27
N PRO A 16 8.79 0.35 -11.22
CA PRO A 16 9.33 -0.49 -12.28
C PRO A 16 8.49 -0.40 -13.57
N GLY A 17 9.07 -0.86 -14.68
CA GLY A 17 8.43 -0.88 -15.99
C GLY A 17 9.29 -0.21 -17.06
N SER A 18 8.83 -0.24 -18.30
CA SER A 18 9.49 0.48 -19.39
C SER A 18 8.46 1.15 -20.29
N ALA A 19 8.74 2.39 -20.66
CA ALA A 19 7.90 3.21 -21.54
C ALA A 19 8.75 3.79 -22.66
N VAL A 20 8.12 3.90 -23.83
CA VAL A 20 8.70 4.53 -25.01
C VAL A 20 7.71 5.56 -25.51
N GLY A 21 8.16 6.80 -25.68
CA GLY A 21 7.32 7.84 -26.27
C GLY A 21 7.94 9.22 -26.16
N PRO A 22 7.21 10.24 -26.64
CA PRO A 22 7.67 11.62 -26.62
C PRO A 22 7.66 12.19 -25.19
N ILE A 23 8.64 13.03 -24.89
CA ILE A 23 8.70 13.78 -23.63
C ILE A 23 7.73 14.96 -23.66
N TRP A 24 7.12 15.24 -22.51
CA TRP A 24 6.47 16.50 -22.19
C TRP A 24 7.08 17.05 -20.91
N THR A 25 7.60 18.27 -20.98
CA THR A 25 8.23 18.95 -19.85
C THR A 25 7.23 19.85 -19.13
N LEU A 26 7.29 19.82 -17.80
CA LEU A 26 6.47 20.66 -16.93
C LEU A 26 7.38 21.42 -15.96
N PRO A 27 8.04 22.50 -16.43
CA PRO A 27 8.90 23.32 -15.59
C PRO A 27 8.08 24.11 -14.57
N ALA A 28 8.71 24.49 -13.45
CA ALA A 28 8.07 25.29 -12.42
C ALA A 28 7.46 26.61 -12.94
N SER A 29 8.02 27.19 -14.01
CA SER A 29 7.49 28.40 -14.67
C SER A 29 6.12 28.19 -15.32
N VAL A 30 5.78 26.97 -15.75
CA VAL A 30 4.46 26.63 -16.31
C VAL A 30 3.43 26.43 -15.19
N LEU A 31 3.89 26.00 -14.01
CA LEU A 31 3.05 25.82 -12.82
C LEU A 31 2.83 27.12 -12.04
N ALA A 32 3.63 28.15 -12.29
CA ALA A 32 3.50 29.45 -11.65
C ALA A 32 2.17 30.12 -12.06
N PRO A 33 1.40 30.65 -11.09
CA PRO A 33 0.19 31.40 -11.41
C PRO A 33 0.49 32.57 -12.36
N VAL A 34 -0.33 32.74 -13.40
CA VAL A 34 -0.22 33.91 -14.28
C VAL A 34 -0.47 35.20 -13.50
N GLU A 35 0.24 36.27 -13.86
CA GLU A 35 0.05 37.56 -13.20
C GLU A 35 -1.39 38.05 -13.42
N ARG A 36 -2.12 38.23 -12.32
CA ARG A 36 -3.44 38.86 -12.28
C ARG A 36 -3.34 40.06 -11.34
N SER A 37 -3.52 41.27 -11.87
CA SER A 37 -3.48 42.48 -11.05
C SER A 37 -4.84 42.77 -10.43
N GLY A 38 -4.87 43.05 -9.12
CA GLY A 38 -6.05 43.57 -8.42
C GLY A 38 -6.99 42.48 -7.89
N ALA A 39 -6.50 41.24 -7.75
CA ALA A 39 -7.22 40.20 -7.05
C ALA A 39 -7.32 40.55 -5.56
N THR A 40 -8.54 40.52 -5.04
CA THR A 40 -8.82 40.89 -3.64
C THR A 40 -8.50 39.73 -2.69
N VAL A 41 -8.32 40.05 -1.40
CA VAL A 41 -8.14 39.05 -0.36
C VAL A 41 -9.36 38.12 -0.23
N ASP A 42 -10.57 38.64 -0.45
CA ASP A 42 -11.80 37.83 -0.38
C ASP A 42 -11.87 36.83 -1.55
N GLU A 43 -11.46 37.22 -2.75
CA GLU A 43 -11.31 36.30 -3.88
C GLU A 43 -10.25 35.22 -3.60
N ALA A 44 -9.16 35.55 -2.91
CA ALA A 44 -8.14 34.57 -2.51
C ALA A 44 -8.67 33.55 -1.50
N ILE A 45 -9.45 33.99 -0.51
CA ILE A 45 -10.13 33.06 0.42
C ILE A 45 -11.17 32.20 -0.30
N ALA A 46 -11.92 32.77 -1.26
CA ALA A 46 -12.84 31.99 -2.08
C ALA A 46 -12.12 30.95 -2.96
N ALA A 47 -10.91 31.25 -3.44
CA ALA A 47 -10.09 30.31 -4.19
C ALA A 47 -9.60 29.14 -3.32
N LEU A 48 -9.26 29.36 -2.04
CA LEU A 48 -8.98 28.28 -1.09
C LEU A 48 -10.19 27.37 -0.88
N ALA A 49 -11.39 27.96 -0.70
CA ALA A 49 -12.61 27.18 -0.56
C ALA A 49 -12.92 26.35 -1.83
N THR A 50 -12.68 26.94 -3.01
CA THR A 50 -12.81 26.25 -4.29
C THR A 50 -11.82 25.09 -4.40
N ALA A 51 -10.56 25.31 -4.02
CA ALA A 51 -9.54 24.26 -4.00
C ALA A 51 -9.94 23.10 -3.09
N ALA A 52 -10.44 23.40 -1.89
CA ALA A 52 -10.91 22.39 -0.94
C ALA A 52 -12.05 21.54 -1.50
N ALA A 53 -13.05 22.18 -2.12
CA ALA A 53 -14.18 21.47 -2.73
C ALA A 53 -13.72 20.51 -3.84
N GLN A 54 -12.84 20.97 -4.73
CA GLN A 54 -12.28 20.13 -5.80
C GLN A 54 -11.44 18.97 -5.26
N LEU A 55 -10.64 19.20 -4.21
CA LEU A 55 -9.82 18.17 -3.57
C LEU A 55 -10.70 17.12 -2.87
N THR A 56 -11.80 17.53 -2.25
CA THR A 56 -12.80 16.61 -1.67
C THR A 56 -13.41 15.71 -2.74
N GLU A 57 -13.79 16.26 -3.89
CA GLU A 57 -14.35 15.50 -5.01
C GLU A 57 -13.32 14.51 -5.59
N LEU A 58 -12.06 14.94 -5.74
CA LEU A 58 -10.96 14.08 -6.16
C LEU A 58 -10.73 12.94 -5.17
N ALA A 59 -10.73 13.22 -3.87
CA ALA A 59 -10.57 12.21 -2.82
C ALA A 59 -11.66 11.13 -2.92
N ALA A 60 -12.93 11.54 -3.02
CA ALA A 60 -14.06 10.63 -3.19
C ALA A 60 -13.94 9.77 -4.46
N THR A 61 -13.56 10.40 -5.58
CA THR A 61 -13.38 9.71 -6.88
C THR A 61 -12.26 8.68 -6.81
N ARG A 62 -11.13 9.00 -6.18
CA ARG A 62 -9.99 8.08 -6.04
C ARG A 62 -10.29 6.91 -5.11
N SER A 63 -10.93 7.16 -3.97
CA SER A 63 -11.35 6.10 -3.05
C SER A 63 -12.34 5.14 -3.72
N ALA A 64 -13.31 5.65 -4.48
CA ALA A 64 -14.26 4.82 -5.23
C ALA A 64 -13.58 3.99 -6.34
N ALA A 65 -12.49 4.48 -6.94
CA ALA A 65 -11.71 3.78 -7.95
C ALA A 65 -10.69 2.78 -7.37
N GLY A 66 -10.70 2.53 -6.06
CA GLY A 66 -9.77 1.61 -5.39
C GLY A 66 -8.36 2.16 -5.20
N ALA A 67 -8.16 3.48 -5.34
CA ALA A 67 -6.89 4.16 -5.11
C ALA A 67 -6.91 4.89 -3.75
N GLY A 68 -7.09 4.13 -2.66
CA GLY A 68 -7.29 4.67 -1.30
C GLY A 68 -6.17 5.58 -0.81
N GLU A 69 -4.90 5.17 -1.01
CA GLU A 69 -3.72 5.98 -0.62
C GLU A 69 -3.70 7.36 -1.30
N GLU A 70 -4.13 7.46 -2.56
CA GLU A 70 -4.23 8.74 -3.28
C GLU A 70 -5.41 9.58 -2.75
N GLY A 71 -6.53 8.92 -2.42
CA GLY A 71 -7.71 9.55 -1.84
C GLY A 71 -7.44 10.20 -0.48
N GLU A 72 -6.67 9.53 0.39
CA GLU A 72 -6.26 10.07 1.69
C GLU A 72 -5.41 11.34 1.57
N ILE A 73 -4.52 11.40 0.57
CA ILE A 73 -3.69 12.56 0.30
C ILE A 73 -4.55 13.77 -0.08
N PHE A 74 -5.51 13.60 -1.00
CA PHE A 74 -6.42 14.69 -1.37
C PHE A 74 -7.36 15.10 -0.25
N SER A 75 -7.82 14.15 0.58
CA SER A 75 -8.65 14.45 1.75
C SER A 75 -7.91 15.36 2.74
N MET A 76 -6.64 15.06 3.01
CA MET A 76 -5.79 15.89 3.85
C MET A 76 -5.48 17.26 3.23
N GLN A 77 -5.15 17.33 1.94
CA GLN A 77 -4.94 18.61 1.26
C GLN A 77 -6.22 19.47 1.30
N SER A 78 -7.39 18.86 1.19
CA SER A 78 -8.67 19.55 1.38
C SER A 78 -8.81 20.11 2.79
N ALA A 79 -8.44 19.34 3.83
CA ALA A 79 -8.46 19.82 5.20
C ALA A 79 -7.50 21.00 5.42
N MET A 80 -6.29 20.95 4.84
CA MET A 80 -5.33 22.06 4.86
C MET A 80 -5.87 23.32 4.18
N ALA A 81 -6.58 23.17 3.05
CA ALA A 81 -7.20 24.29 2.34
C ALA A 81 -8.34 24.95 3.14
N GLN A 82 -8.99 24.19 4.02
CA GLN A 82 -10.06 24.67 4.90
C GLN A 82 -9.53 25.22 6.24
N ASP A 83 -8.24 25.08 6.51
CA ASP A 83 -7.65 25.49 7.79
C ASP A 83 -7.78 27.02 7.99
N PRO A 84 -8.45 27.47 9.07
CA PRO A 84 -8.52 28.88 9.41
C PRO A 84 -7.15 29.56 9.55
N ALA A 85 -6.09 28.83 9.92
CA ALA A 85 -4.74 29.34 10.04
C ALA A 85 -4.15 29.76 8.67
N LEU A 86 -4.38 28.97 7.62
CA LEU A 86 -3.97 29.32 6.27
C LEU A 86 -4.75 30.55 5.78
N ALA A 87 -6.06 30.59 5.99
CA ALA A 87 -6.89 31.74 5.65
C ALA A 87 -6.47 33.02 6.42
N ALA A 88 -6.05 32.90 7.67
CA ALA A 88 -5.52 34.02 8.45
C ALA A 88 -4.17 34.50 7.89
N ALA A 89 -3.28 33.58 7.52
CA ALA A 89 -1.99 33.90 6.91
C ALA A 89 -2.16 34.64 5.56
N VAL A 90 -3.15 34.24 4.74
CA VAL A 90 -3.48 34.96 3.49
C VAL A 90 -3.92 36.39 3.77
N ARG A 91 -4.80 36.59 4.77
CA ARG A 91 -5.23 37.94 5.17
C ARG A 91 -4.08 38.79 5.68
N GLU A 92 -3.14 38.18 6.41
CA GLU A 92 -1.95 38.87 6.89
C GLU A 92 -1.04 39.28 5.73
N ALA A 93 -0.77 38.37 4.79
CA ALA A 93 0.07 38.62 3.63
C ALA A 93 -0.52 39.69 2.68
N ALA A 94 -1.85 39.81 2.65
CA ALA A 94 -2.56 40.84 1.88
C ALA A 94 -2.48 42.25 2.52
N LYS A 95 -2.07 42.37 3.79
CA LYS A 95 -1.89 43.69 4.42
C LYS A 95 -0.81 44.48 3.67
N GLY A 96 -1.07 45.76 3.42
CA GLY A 96 -0.16 46.63 2.66
C GLY A 96 -0.42 46.66 1.15
N GLY A 97 -1.50 46.03 0.67
CA GLY A 97 -1.93 46.13 -0.73
C GLY A 97 -1.34 45.06 -1.65
N THR A 98 -0.78 43.99 -1.08
CA THR A 98 -0.36 42.81 -1.84
C THR A 98 -1.55 42.18 -2.56
N ASP A 99 -1.36 41.83 -3.83
CA ASP A 99 -2.37 41.13 -4.63
C ASP A 99 -2.75 39.76 -4.04
N GLY A 100 -4.00 39.34 -4.18
CA GLY A 100 -4.51 38.08 -3.65
C GLY A 100 -3.77 36.82 -4.12
N VAL A 101 -3.28 36.79 -5.36
CA VAL A 101 -2.48 35.66 -5.88
C VAL A 101 -1.14 35.59 -5.16
N ALA A 102 -0.46 36.74 -5.01
CA ALA A 102 0.80 36.83 -4.29
C ALA A 102 0.63 36.53 -2.79
N ALA A 103 -0.48 36.98 -2.20
CA ALA A 103 -0.82 36.70 -0.80
C ALA A 103 -1.01 35.20 -0.52
N LEU A 104 -1.60 34.45 -1.45
CA LEU A 104 -1.72 32.99 -1.35
C LEU A 104 -0.36 32.30 -1.33
N ILE A 105 0.52 32.63 -2.29
CA ILE A 105 1.86 32.06 -2.37
C ILE A 105 2.68 32.39 -1.11
N ALA A 106 2.65 33.66 -0.67
CA ALA A 106 3.35 34.10 0.53
C ALA A 106 2.83 33.38 1.79
N ALA A 107 1.52 33.24 1.94
CA ALA A 107 0.92 32.51 3.06
C ALA A 107 1.33 31.03 3.07
N GLY A 108 1.34 30.38 1.90
CA GLY A 108 1.80 29.01 1.74
C GLY A 108 3.24 28.83 2.20
N GLU A 109 4.15 29.71 1.80
CA GLU A 109 5.56 29.65 2.22
C GLU A 109 5.75 29.89 3.73
N VAL A 110 5.02 30.84 4.31
CA VAL A 110 5.07 31.10 5.76
C VAL A 110 4.62 29.87 6.54
N GLN A 111 3.48 29.27 6.18
CA GLN A 111 2.99 28.06 6.85
C GLN A 111 3.89 26.85 6.61
N ALA A 112 4.44 26.70 5.41
CA ALA A 112 5.40 25.64 5.10
C ALA A 112 6.68 25.76 5.92
N ALA A 113 7.20 26.97 6.10
CA ALA A 113 8.39 27.21 6.93
C ALA A 113 8.14 26.87 8.40
N LEU A 114 6.94 27.17 8.93
CA LEU A 114 6.54 26.78 10.28
C LEU A 114 6.51 25.25 10.43
N LEU A 115 5.85 24.54 9.52
CA LEU A 115 5.81 23.07 9.53
C LEU A 115 7.20 22.45 9.43
N ALA A 116 8.03 22.93 8.50
CA ALA A 116 9.39 22.44 8.30
C ALA A 116 10.31 22.67 9.50
N SER A 117 9.98 23.62 10.38
CA SER A 117 10.74 23.90 11.61
C SER A 117 10.41 22.96 12.77
N LEU A 118 9.35 22.15 12.65
CA LEU A 118 8.97 21.19 13.68
C LEU A 118 9.97 20.03 13.75
N PRO A 119 10.27 19.51 14.95
CA PRO A 119 11.18 18.38 15.13
C PRO A 119 10.59 17.04 14.70
N ASP A 120 9.27 16.97 14.55
CA ASP A 120 8.56 15.78 14.07
C ASP A 120 8.71 15.67 12.55
N GLU A 121 9.39 14.61 12.09
CA GLU A 121 9.69 14.38 10.67
C GLU A 121 8.43 14.22 9.81
N TYR A 122 7.37 13.62 10.37
CA TYR A 122 6.10 13.43 9.68
C TYR A 122 5.39 14.78 9.48
N LEU A 123 5.34 15.63 10.50
CA LEU A 123 4.76 16.98 10.39
C LEU A 123 5.63 17.90 9.50
N ALA A 124 6.96 17.80 9.59
CA ALA A 124 7.87 18.58 8.75
C ALA A 124 7.70 18.24 7.26
N ALA A 125 7.46 16.96 6.93
CA ALA A 125 7.19 16.53 5.56
C ALA A 125 5.92 17.18 4.96
N ARG A 126 4.96 17.61 5.78
CA ARG A 126 3.72 18.30 5.33
C ARG A 126 3.94 19.72 4.82
N ALA A 127 5.15 20.27 4.97
CA ALA A 127 5.49 21.58 4.41
C ALA A 127 5.35 21.62 2.87
N ALA A 128 5.55 20.51 2.17
CA ALA A 128 5.33 20.45 0.72
C ALA A 128 3.83 20.48 0.37
N ASP A 129 2.99 19.81 1.16
CA ASP A 129 1.55 19.73 0.94
C ASP A 129 0.87 21.10 1.08
N ILE A 130 1.26 21.90 2.08
CA ILE A 130 0.68 23.25 2.27
C ILE A 130 1.09 24.22 1.14
N ARG A 131 2.33 24.10 0.62
CA ARG A 131 2.76 24.87 -0.56
C ARG A 131 1.93 24.50 -1.78
N ASP A 132 1.68 23.20 -1.97
CA ASP A 132 0.88 22.70 -3.08
C ASP A 132 -0.56 23.24 -3.03
N VAL A 133 -1.19 23.20 -1.85
CA VAL A 133 -2.54 23.75 -1.63
C VAL A 133 -2.59 25.26 -1.95
N ALA A 134 -1.64 26.02 -1.43
CA ALA A 134 -1.57 27.47 -1.67
C ALA A 134 -1.32 27.79 -3.15
N SER A 135 -0.42 27.04 -3.81
CA SER A 135 -0.13 27.17 -5.23
C SER A 135 -1.37 26.85 -6.09
N ARG A 136 -2.09 25.77 -5.77
CA ARG A 136 -3.34 25.40 -6.45
C ARG A 136 -4.39 26.50 -6.33
N ALA A 137 -4.62 27.03 -5.14
CA ALA A 137 -5.57 28.12 -4.93
C ALA A 137 -5.15 29.38 -5.70
N ALA A 138 -3.85 29.70 -5.73
CA ALA A 138 -3.31 30.81 -6.51
C ALA A 138 -3.54 30.61 -8.03
N ARG A 139 -3.34 29.40 -8.56
CA ARG A 139 -3.65 29.06 -9.95
C ARG A 139 -5.14 29.20 -10.26
N ILE A 140 -6.03 28.73 -9.38
CA ILE A 140 -7.48 28.88 -9.51
C ILE A 140 -7.86 30.37 -9.60
N LEU A 141 -7.32 31.19 -8.69
CA LEU A 141 -7.58 32.62 -8.67
C LEU A 141 -7.05 33.33 -9.91
N ALA A 142 -5.87 32.96 -10.37
CA ALA A 142 -5.24 33.51 -11.56
C ALA A 142 -5.88 33.01 -12.87
N GLY A 143 -6.69 31.95 -12.84
CA GLY A 143 -7.19 31.28 -14.04
C GLY A 143 -6.09 30.56 -14.83
N THR A 144 -5.01 30.16 -14.14
CA THR A 144 -3.88 29.47 -14.76
C THR A 144 -4.28 28.05 -15.10
N THR A 145 -4.03 27.63 -16.34
CA THR A 145 -4.30 26.27 -16.81
C THR A 145 -3.01 25.59 -17.21
N ILE A 146 -2.91 24.29 -16.91
CA ILE A 146 -1.78 23.47 -17.34
C ILE A 146 -2.02 23.07 -18.81
N PRO A 147 -1.07 23.33 -19.72
CA PRO A 147 -1.21 22.93 -21.12
C PRO A 147 -1.04 21.40 -21.23
N LEU A 148 -2.16 20.68 -21.20
CA LEU A 148 -2.15 19.22 -21.21
C LEU A 148 -1.64 18.66 -22.54
N PRO A 149 -0.84 17.57 -22.51
CA PRO A 149 -0.44 16.87 -23.72
C PRO A 149 -1.66 16.16 -24.31
N GLY A 150 -2.01 16.40 -25.57
CA GLY A 150 -3.14 15.71 -26.23
C GLY A 150 -2.86 14.26 -26.65
N ARG A 151 -1.87 13.60 -26.02
CA ARG A 151 -1.36 12.26 -26.38
C ARG A 151 -0.59 11.64 -25.20
N PRO A 152 -0.36 10.32 -25.20
CA PRO A 152 0.54 9.66 -24.25
C PRO A 152 1.98 10.20 -24.33
N VAL A 153 2.55 10.57 -23.19
CA VAL A 153 3.88 11.18 -23.03
C VAL A 153 4.62 10.66 -21.79
N ILE A 154 5.95 10.79 -21.82
CA ILE A 154 6.79 10.68 -20.63
C ILE A 154 6.88 12.09 -20.02
N LEU A 155 6.37 12.26 -18.80
CA LEU A 155 6.45 13.52 -18.07
C LEU A 155 7.87 13.74 -17.53
N VAL A 156 8.44 14.91 -17.80
CA VAL A 156 9.69 15.40 -17.20
C VAL A 156 9.39 16.64 -16.39
N ALA A 157 9.66 16.60 -15.08
CA ALA A 157 9.40 17.72 -14.19
C ALA A 157 10.47 17.84 -13.10
N ASP A 158 10.47 18.98 -12.42
CA ASP A 158 11.30 19.19 -11.23
C ASP A 158 10.85 18.27 -10.10
N ASP A 159 9.57 18.38 -9.81
CA ASP A 159 8.80 17.56 -8.90
C ASP A 159 7.37 17.50 -9.47
N LEU A 160 6.55 16.59 -8.96
CA LEU A 160 5.15 16.45 -9.35
C LEU A 160 4.25 16.52 -8.12
N PRO A 161 3.76 17.72 -7.77
CA PRO A 161 2.83 17.89 -6.67
C PRO A 161 1.50 17.15 -6.92
N PRO A 162 0.83 16.63 -5.88
CA PRO A 162 -0.46 15.96 -6.00
C PRO A 162 -1.49 16.77 -6.77
N SER A 163 -1.60 18.09 -6.50
CA SER A 163 -2.57 18.95 -7.15
C SER A 163 -2.42 18.98 -8.68
N VAL A 164 -1.17 19.00 -9.15
CA VAL A 164 -0.79 19.04 -10.56
C VAL A 164 -1.08 17.71 -11.22
N SER A 165 -0.68 16.61 -10.56
CA SER A 165 -0.91 15.26 -11.10
C SER A 165 -2.40 14.94 -11.28
N ALA A 166 -3.26 15.48 -10.41
CA ALA A 166 -4.71 15.30 -10.48
C ALA A 166 -5.36 15.99 -11.70
N GLU A 167 -4.73 17.04 -12.23
CA GLU A 167 -5.20 17.77 -13.41
C GLU A 167 -4.83 17.06 -14.73
N ILE A 168 -3.90 16.11 -14.68
CA ILE A 168 -3.40 15.40 -15.87
C ILE A 168 -4.21 14.10 -16.09
N PRO A 169 -4.84 13.89 -17.26
CA PRO A 169 -5.50 12.64 -17.59
C PRO A 169 -4.51 11.46 -17.52
N ARG A 170 -4.91 10.38 -16.84
CA ARG A 170 -3.99 9.24 -16.59
C ARG A 170 -3.52 8.59 -17.89
N GLU A 171 -4.38 8.52 -18.90
CA GLU A 171 -4.09 7.99 -20.22
C GLU A 171 -3.00 8.76 -20.97
N HIS A 172 -2.71 9.99 -20.56
CA HIS A 172 -1.64 10.78 -21.13
C HIS A 172 -0.27 10.50 -20.49
N LEU A 173 -0.21 9.88 -19.31
CA LEU A 173 1.05 9.59 -18.64
C LEU A 173 1.44 8.13 -18.86
N ILE A 174 2.49 7.91 -19.66
CA ILE A 174 3.08 6.56 -19.84
C ILE A 174 4.36 6.38 -19.02
N GLY A 175 4.89 7.44 -18.42
CA GLY A 175 6.07 7.39 -17.56
C GLY A 175 6.34 8.74 -16.90
N ILE A 176 7.08 8.73 -15.79
CA ILE A 176 7.42 9.94 -15.02
C ILE A 176 8.93 9.96 -14.74
N ALA A 177 9.58 11.09 -15.02
CA ALA A 177 10.98 11.33 -14.68
C ALA A 177 11.10 12.67 -13.95
N LEU A 178 11.55 12.63 -12.68
CA LEU A 178 11.69 13.80 -11.85
C LEU A 178 13.15 14.14 -11.57
N ARG A 179 13.50 15.44 -11.68
CA ARG A 179 14.84 15.95 -11.34
C ARG A 179 15.09 15.86 -9.83
N ALA A 180 14.09 16.18 -9.03
CA ALA A 180 14.09 16.08 -7.58
C ALA A 180 13.21 14.91 -7.10
N GLY A 181 12.92 14.87 -5.79
CA GLY A 181 12.07 13.86 -5.17
C GLY A 181 12.83 12.65 -4.62
N SER A 182 12.18 11.95 -3.70
CA SER A 182 12.68 10.72 -3.07
C SER A 182 11.88 9.51 -3.55
N ARG A 183 12.34 8.29 -3.21
CA ARG A 183 11.61 7.05 -3.51
C ARG A 183 10.27 6.92 -2.78
N THR A 184 10.02 7.80 -1.80
CA THR A 184 8.79 7.91 -1.02
C THR A 184 7.90 9.07 -1.48
N ALA A 185 8.30 9.82 -2.51
CA ALA A 185 7.52 10.94 -3.03
C ALA A 185 6.17 10.48 -3.61
N HIS A 186 5.17 11.36 -3.52
CA HIS A 186 3.82 11.11 -4.01
C HIS A 186 3.77 10.63 -5.46
N ALA A 187 4.61 11.20 -6.34
CA ALA A 187 4.70 10.81 -7.74
C ALA A 187 5.06 9.33 -7.93
N VAL A 188 5.79 8.71 -6.99
CA VAL A 188 6.13 7.28 -7.03
C VAL A 188 4.91 6.43 -6.69
N ILE A 189 4.12 6.84 -5.71
CA ILE A 189 2.85 6.17 -5.35
C ILE A 189 1.90 6.21 -6.55
N LEU A 190 1.74 7.39 -7.16
CA LEU A 190 0.92 7.57 -8.35
C LEU A 190 1.39 6.70 -9.52
N ALA A 191 2.70 6.66 -9.79
CA ALA A 191 3.25 5.82 -10.84
C ALA A 191 2.99 4.32 -10.62
N ARG A 192 3.12 3.84 -9.37
CA ARG A 192 2.84 2.44 -9.02
C ARG A 192 1.36 2.11 -9.16
N ALA A 193 0.48 2.98 -8.68
CA ALA A 193 -0.97 2.82 -8.82
C ALA A 193 -1.42 2.84 -10.28
N ALA A 194 -0.78 3.65 -11.13
CA ALA A 194 -1.04 3.70 -12.57
C ALA A 194 -0.32 2.58 -13.36
N GLY A 195 0.59 1.83 -12.74
CA GLY A 195 1.37 0.78 -13.40
C GLY A 195 2.36 1.30 -14.44
N ILE A 196 2.84 2.54 -14.28
CA ILE A 196 3.79 3.19 -15.20
C ILE A 196 5.19 3.29 -14.58
N PRO A 197 6.26 3.27 -15.39
CA PRO A 197 7.62 3.47 -14.90
C PRO A 197 7.84 4.87 -14.34
N CYS A 198 8.64 4.95 -13.29
CA CYS A 198 9.01 6.23 -12.67
C CYS A 198 10.45 6.22 -12.17
N ILE A 199 11.17 7.30 -12.47
CA ILE A 199 12.49 7.62 -11.89
C ILE A 199 12.43 8.97 -11.19
N VAL A 200 13.17 9.10 -10.10
CA VAL A 200 13.26 10.32 -9.29
C VAL A 200 14.71 10.68 -9.04
N ALA A 201 14.99 11.87 -8.50
CA ALA A 201 16.34 12.32 -8.21
C ALA A 201 17.29 12.27 -9.43
N ALA A 202 16.77 12.46 -10.64
CA ALA A 202 17.56 12.54 -11.86
C ALA A 202 18.20 13.92 -11.99
N ARG A 203 19.26 14.18 -11.22
CA ARG A 203 19.81 15.55 -11.01
C ARG A 203 20.25 16.26 -12.29
N ASP A 204 20.71 15.49 -13.28
CA ASP A 204 21.18 16.00 -14.58
C ASP A 204 20.04 16.14 -15.61
N LEU A 205 18.79 15.86 -15.22
CA LEU A 205 17.63 15.96 -16.09
C LEU A 205 17.31 17.43 -16.38
N GLU A 206 17.33 17.81 -17.65
CA GLU A 206 16.87 19.10 -18.09
C GLU A 206 15.35 19.19 -17.98
N VAL A 207 14.86 20.12 -17.17
CA VAL A 207 13.42 20.40 -17.01
C VAL A 207 13.11 21.74 -17.66
N ASP A 208 13.25 21.76 -18.98
CA ASP A 208 12.88 22.90 -19.81
C ASP A 208 12.27 22.42 -21.14
N GLY A 209 11.64 23.33 -21.87
CA GLY A 209 10.95 23.02 -23.14
C GLY A 209 11.87 22.50 -24.25
N SER A 210 13.18 22.37 -24.05
CA SER A 210 14.07 21.80 -25.07
C SER A 210 13.83 20.31 -25.31
N LEU A 211 13.32 19.57 -24.31
CA LEU A 211 13.03 18.15 -24.44
C LEU A 211 11.63 17.87 -24.99
N ASP A 212 10.77 18.87 -25.13
CA ASP A 212 9.39 18.65 -25.58
C ASP A 212 9.34 17.95 -26.96
N GLY A 213 8.64 16.82 -27.00
CA GLY A 213 8.49 16.00 -28.19
C GLY A 213 9.68 15.11 -28.53
N VAL A 214 10.78 15.16 -27.77
CA VAL A 214 11.92 14.24 -27.95
C VAL A 214 11.48 12.83 -27.57
N GLU A 215 11.67 11.87 -28.49
CA GLU A 215 11.45 10.45 -28.23
C GLU A 215 12.40 9.98 -27.13
N ALA A 216 11.91 9.23 -26.15
CA ALA A 216 12.72 8.70 -25.07
C ALA A 216 12.29 7.28 -24.66
N ILE A 217 13.25 6.56 -24.07
CA ILE A 217 13.01 5.29 -23.38
C ILE A 217 13.20 5.54 -21.89
N LEU A 218 12.15 5.31 -21.10
CA LEU A 218 12.22 5.31 -19.65
C LEU A 218 12.26 3.86 -19.16
N ASP A 219 13.27 3.51 -18.37
CA ASP A 219 13.34 2.26 -17.62
C ASP A 219 13.31 2.58 -16.12
N GLY A 220 12.14 2.36 -15.52
CA GLY A 220 11.91 2.66 -14.12
C GLY A 220 12.55 1.66 -13.16
N ALA A 221 12.95 0.47 -13.63
CA ALA A 221 13.66 -0.52 -12.84
C ALA A 221 15.17 -0.23 -12.83
N ALA A 222 15.74 0.10 -14.00
CA ALA A 222 17.14 0.49 -14.14
C ALA A 222 17.42 1.91 -13.64
N GLY A 223 16.40 2.76 -13.52
CA GLY A 223 16.57 4.14 -13.09
C GLY A 223 17.11 5.05 -14.20
N THR A 224 16.76 4.79 -15.47
CA THR A 224 17.35 5.50 -16.62
C THR A 224 16.31 6.09 -17.56
N LEU A 225 16.57 7.31 -18.05
CA LEU A 225 15.84 7.94 -19.15
C LEU A 225 16.81 8.18 -20.31
N LYS A 226 16.62 7.46 -21.41
CA LYS A 226 17.43 7.59 -22.62
C LYS A 226 16.75 8.53 -23.62
N LEU A 227 17.37 9.67 -23.88
CA LEU A 227 16.91 10.70 -24.81
C LEU A 227 17.37 10.38 -26.23
N ALA A 228 16.47 10.60 -27.21
CA ALA A 228 16.73 10.38 -28.63
C ALA A 228 17.33 8.98 -28.91
N PRO A 229 16.63 7.90 -28.53
CA PRO A 229 17.12 6.53 -28.68
C PRO A 229 17.35 6.19 -30.16
N SER A 230 18.35 5.34 -30.42
CA SER A 230 18.57 4.83 -31.78
C SER A 230 17.47 3.84 -32.18
N SER A 231 17.35 3.56 -33.48
CA SER A 231 16.44 2.51 -33.96
C SER A 231 16.75 1.13 -33.36
N GLY A 232 18.02 0.85 -33.07
CA GLY A 232 18.43 -0.38 -32.37
C GLY A 232 17.95 -0.44 -30.92
N ASP A 233 17.97 0.69 -30.21
CA ASP A 233 17.44 0.78 -28.85
C ASP A 233 15.93 0.55 -28.84
N LEU A 234 15.19 1.22 -29.73
CA LEU A 234 13.74 1.05 -29.86
C LEU A 234 13.38 -0.41 -30.18
N ALA A 235 14.08 -1.02 -31.14
CA ALA A 235 13.88 -2.43 -31.49
C ALA A 235 14.14 -3.37 -30.30
N SER A 236 15.17 -3.10 -29.50
CA SER A 236 15.50 -3.90 -28.32
C SER A 236 14.39 -3.83 -27.25
N VAL A 237 13.85 -2.64 -26.98
CA VAL A 237 12.75 -2.45 -26.02
C VAL A 237 11.46 -3.09 -26.52
N THR A 238 11.12 -2.90 -27.80
CA THR A 238 9.96 -3.55 -28.42
C THR A 238 10.07 -5.07 -28.34
N ALA A 239 11.24 -5.66 -28.63
CA ALA A 239 11.44 -7.11 -28.51
C ALA A 239 11.29 -7.59 -27.05
N ALA A 240 11.81 -6.83 -26.08
CA ALA A 240 11.64 -7.13 -24.66
C ALA A 240 10.17 -7.05 -24.21
N GLN A 241 9.44 -6.02 -24.64
CA GLN A 241 8.00 -5.86 -24.37
C GLN A 241 7.18 -6.99 -25.00
N GLN A 242 7.46 -7.36 -26.25
CA GLN A 242 6.79 -8.47 -26.93
C GLN A 242 7.04 -9.81 -26.23
N LYS A 243 8.29 -10.06 -25.82
CA LYS A 243 8.64 -11.26 -25.04
C LYS A 243 7.90 -11.28 -23.70
N GLY A 244 7.88 -10.15 -22.99
CA GLY A 244 7.16 -10.00 -21.73
C GLY A 244 5.65 -10.23 -21.87
N ALA A 245 5.04 -9.69 -22.93
CA ALA A 245 3.63 -9.90 -23.25
C ALA A 245 3.34 -11.37 -23.60
N ALA A 246 4.19 -12.01 -24.40
CA ALA A 246 4.07 -13.44 -24.73
C ALA A 246 4.20 -14.33 -23.48
N ASP A 247 5.16 -14.05 -22.61
CA ASP A 247 5.33 -14.77 -21.34
C ASP A 247 4.15 -14.54 -20.40
N SER A 248 3.58 -13.32 -20.36
CA SER A 248 2.39 -13.01 -19.58
C SER A 248 1.16 -13.76 -20.09
N ALA A 249 0.95 -13.78 -21.41
CA ALA A 249 -0.12 -14.56 -22.05
C ALA A 249 0.04 -16.06 -21.77
N ARG A 250 1.28 -16.58 -21.86
CA ARG A 250 1.58 -17.98 -21.51
C ARG A 250 1.24 -18.28 -20.05
N ARG A 251 1.61 -17.41 -19.11
CA ARG A 251 1.26 -17.57 -17.68
C ARG A 251 -0.24 -17.46 -17.43
N ALA A 252 -0.93 -16.56 -18.12
CA ALA A 252 -2.39 -16.43 -18.01
C ALA A 252 -3.10 -17.74 -18.41
N GLY A 253 -2.60 -18.44 -19.44
CA GLY A 253 -3.08 -19.77 -19.82
C GLY A 253 -2.79 -20.89 -18.82
N LEU A 254 -1.99 -20.64 -17.77
CA LEU A 254 -1.75 -21.58 -16.68
C LEU A 254 -2.68 -21.38 -15.48
N ARG A 255 -3.45 -20.28 -15.44
CA ARG A 255 -4.34 -19.97 -14.31
C ARG A 255 -5.35 -21.10 -14.09
N GLY A 256 -5.47 -21.54 -12.84
CA GLY A 256 -6.40 -22.60 -12.42
C GLY A 256 -6.04 -24.01 -12.90
N ARG A 257 -4.90 -24.20 -13.60
CA ARG A 257 -4.44 -25.54 -13.96
C ARG A 257 -3.80 -26.22 -12.75
N PRO A 258 -4.09 -27.51 -12.49
CA PRO A 258 -3.41 -28.26 -11.45
C PRO A 258 -1.89 -28.28 -11.66
N VAL A 259 -1.14 -28.07 -10.59
CA VAL A 259 0.32 -28.24 -10.62
C VAL A 259 0.64 -29.70 -10.38
N VAL A 260 1.23 -30.32 -11.40
CA VAL A 260 1.62 -31.72 -11.37
C VAL A 260 3.11 -31.80 -11.70
N LEU A 261 3.89 -32.40 -10.80
CA LEU A 261 5.31 -32.65 -11.02
C LEU A 261 5.48 -33.65 -12.16
N SER A 262 6.68 -33.71 -12.76
CA SER A 262 6.99 -34.65 -13.84
C SER A 262 6.73 -36.13 -13.47
N GLY A 263 6.80 -36.47 -12.18
CA GLY A 263 6.47 -37.79 -11.65
C GLY A 263 4.99 -38.06 -11.39
N GLY A 264 4.08 -37.12 -11.70
CA GLY A 264 2.62 -37.27 -11.54
C GLY A 264 2.07 -36.83 -10.18
N SER A 265 2.92 -36.48 -9.21
CA SER A 265 2.48 -35.96 -7.91
C SER A 265 1.89 -34.56 -8.04
N ARG A 266 0.68 -34.36 -7.48
CA ARG A 266 0.05 -33.04 -7.40
C ARG A 266 0.72 -32.20 -6.31
N VAL A 267 0.97 -30.93 -6.63
CA VAL A 267 1.35 -29.90 -5.67
C VAL A 267 0.24 -28.86 -5.65
N HIS A 268 -0.10 -28.35 -4.47
CA HIS A 268 -1.06 -27.28 -4.33
C HIS A 268 -0.34 -25.93 -4.24
N LEU A 269 -0.81 -24.95 -5.01
CA LEU A 269 -0.33 -23.58 -4.92
C LEU A 269 -1.35 -22.76 -4.12
N TYR A 270 -1.02 -22.53 -2.85
CA TYR A 270 -1.82 -21.70 -1.98
C TYR A 270 -1.28 -20.28 -1.90
N ALA A 271 -2.18 -19.31 -1.68
CA ALA A 271 -1.81 -17.92 -1.47
C ALA A 271 -1.61 -17.61 0.02
N ASN A 272 -0.74 -16.63 0.29
CA ASN A 272 -0.63 -15.98 1.59
C ASN A 272 -1.44 -14.68 1.54
N ILE A 273 -2.29 -14.44 2.53
CA ILE A 273 -3.23 -13.31 2.54
C ILE A 273 -3.26 -12.63 3.92
N GLY A 274 -3.66 -11.36 3.93
CA GLY A 274 -3.97 -10.59 5.15
C GLY A 274 -5.38 -10.00 5.18
N SER A 275 -6.21 -10.21 4.16
CA SER A 275 -7.56 -9.63 4.06
C SER A 275 -8.51 -10.49 3.20
N ALA A 276 -9.80 -10.13 3.18
CA ALA A 276 -10.79 -10.76 2.30
C ALA A 276 -10.57 -10.37 0.82
N GLU A 277 -10.10 -9.14 0.57
CA GLU A 277 -9.75 -8.64 -0.75
C GLU A 277 -8.56 -9.42 -1.32
N ASP A 278 -7.57 -9.75 -0.48
CA ASP A 278 -6.45 -10.62 -0.85
C ASP A 278 -6.94 -12.02 -1.23
N ALA A 279 -7.91 -12.56 -0.49
CA ALA A 279 -8.52 -13.85 -0.82
C ALA A 279 -9.21 -13.81 -2.19
N ALA A 280 -9.92 -12.72 -2.50
CA ALA A 280 -10.58 -12.55 -3.79
C ALA A 280 -9.56 -12.48 -4.94
N ARG A 281 -8.46 -11.75 -4.73
CA ARG A 281 -7.34 -11.72 -5.70
C ARG A 281 -6.70 -13.10 -5.87
N ALA A 282 -6.50 -13.86 -4.78
CA ALA A 282 -5.95 -15.21 -4.82
C ALA A 282 -6.83 -16.16 -5.65
N VAL A 283 -8.15 -16.12 -5.45
CA VAL A 283 -9.11 -16.91 -6.24
C VAL A 283 -9.06 -16.50 -7.71
N ALA A 284 -9.02 -15.19 -8.02
CA ALA A 284 -8.98 -14.67 -9.38
C ALA A 284 -7.72 -15.10 -10.17
N VAL A 285 -6.58 -15.27 -9.50
CA VAL A 285 -5.35 -15.78 -10.12
C VAL A 285 -5.25 -17.31 -10.16
N GLY A 286 -6.24 -18.01 -9.61
CA GLY A 286 -6.36 -19.47 -9.68
C GLY A 286 -5.59 -20.22 -8.59
N ALA A 287 -5.45 -19.63 -7.38
CA ALA A 287 -4.89 -20.35 -6.24
C ALA A 287 -5.77 -21.55 -5.85
N ASP A 288 -5.14 -22.65 -5.42
CA ASP A 288 -5.81 -23.85 -4.92
C ASP A 288 -6.46 -23.62 -3.54
N GLY A 289 -6.17 -22.48 -2.89
CA GLY A 289 -6.62 -22.11 -1.55
C GLY A 289 -5.67 -21.14 -0.85
N VAL A 290 -5.81 -21.01 0.46
CA VAL A 290 -5.01 -20.12 1.32
C VAL A 290 -4.13 -20.95 2.25
N GLY A 291 -2.82 -20.78 2.10
CA GLY A 291 -1.78 -21.50 2.83
C GLY A 291 -1.37 -20.78 4.10
N LEU A 292 -1.67 -19.49 4.17
CA LEU A 292 -1.46 -18.64 5.33
C LEU A 292 -2.42 -17.46 5.28
N LEU A 293 -3.33 -17.38 6.25
CA LEU A 293 -3.99 -16.14 6.64
C LEU A 293 -3.24 -15.57 7.85
N ARG A 294 -2.62 -14.40 7.64
CA ARG A 294 -2.08 -13.57 8.70
C ARG A 294 -3.24 -12.92 9.44
N SER A 295 -3.46 -13.27 10.71
CA SER A 295 -4.61 -12.80 11.48
C SER A 295 -4.39 -11.46 12.18
N GLU A 296 -3.20 -10.88 12.06
CA GLU A 296 -2.80 -9.65 12.74
C GLU A 296 -3.58 -8.42 12.27
N PHE A 297 -4.18 -8.45 11.07
CA PHE A 297 -5.05 -7.37 10.59
C PHE A 297 -6.27 -7.14 11.52
N LEU A 298 -6.65 -8.14 12.32
CA LEU A 298 -7.71 -8.03 13.33
C LEU A 298 -7.23 -7.42 14.65
N LEU A 299 -5.93 -7.17 14.81
CA LEU A 299 -5.31 -6.76 16.08
C LEU A 299 -4.60 -5.41 15.98
N LEU A 300 -4.17 -5.02 14.79
CA LEU A 300 -3.48 -3.76 14.55
C LEU A 300 -4.48 -2.59 14.43
N ASP A 301 -3.96 -1.38 14.62
CA ASP A 301 -4.68 -0.09 14.45
C ASP A 301 -6.00 0.03 15.21
N ARG A 302 -6.01 -0.42 16.47
CA ARG A 302 -7.20 -0.38 17.35
C ARG A 302 -6.84 -0.24 18.83
N GLU A 303 -7.83 0.20 19.62
CA GLU A 303 -7.67 0.46 21.06
C GLU A 303 -8.04 -0.73 21.96
N ALA A 304 -8.67 -1.77 21.43
CA ALA A 304 -9.11 -2.95 22.18
C ALA A 304 -9.06 -4.23 21.33
N PRO A 305 -8.94 -5.44 21.94
CA PRO A 305 -8.98 -6.70 21.22
C PRO A 305 -10.31 -6.91 20.46
N PRO A 306 -10.29 -7.53 19.26
CA PRO A 306 -11.51 -7.88 18.53
C PRO A 306 -12.35 -8.90 19.31
N ASP A 307 -13.66 -8.70 19.35
CA ASP A 307 -14.57 -9.68 19.93
C ASP A 307 -14.78 -10.91 19.01
N GLU A 308 -15.29 -12.01 19.56
CA GLU A 308 -15.54 -13.24 18.79
C GLU A 308 -16.48 -13.03 17.59
N ARG A 309 -17.43 -12.08 17.67
CA ARG A 309 -18.39 -11.82 16.58
C ARG A 309 -17.72 -11.09 15.43
N GLU A 310 -16.86 -10.12 15.73
CA GLU A 310 -16.05 -9.40 14.75
C GLU A 310 -15.14 -10.37 14.00
N GLN A 311 -14.41 -11.21 14.73
CA GLN A 311 -13.53 -12.22 14.14
C GLN A 311 -14.31 -13.22 13.29
N THR A 312 -15.46 -13.70 13.78
CA THR A 312 -16.33 -14.62 13.03
C THR A 312 -16.77 -13.98 11.72
N ARG A 313 -17.26 -12.73 11.74
CA ARG A 313 -17.65 -12.01 10.51
C ARG A 313 -16.49 -11.88 9.53
N ALA A 314 -15.29 -11.56 10.02
CA ALA A 314 -14.11 -11.40 9.17
C ALA A 314 -13.73 -12.73 8.50
N PHE A 315 -13.67 -13.83 9.26
CA PHE A 315 -13.37 -15.14 8.72
C PHE A 315 -14.48 -15.67 7.80
N THR A 316 -15.75 -15.43 8.10
CA THR A 316 -16.88 -15.82 7.24
C THR A 316 -16.74 -15.20 5.85
N LYS A 317 -16.43 -13.90 5.76
CA LYS A 317 -16.20 -13.23 4.46
C LYS A 317 -15.10 -13.90 3.65
N ILE A 318 -14.01 -14.32 4.30
CA ILE A 318 -12.90 -15.01 3.63
C ILE A 318 -13.36 -16.38 3.14
N PHE A 319 -14.06 -17.15 3.97
CA PHE A 319 -14.58 -18.46 3.57
C PHE A 319 -15.60 -18.38 2.43
N GLU A 320 -16.48 -17.38 2.42
CA GLU A 320 -17.44 -17.13 1.33
C GLU A 320 -16.72 -16.90 0.00
N VAL A 321 -15.63 -16.14 0.01
CA VAL A 321 -14.79 -15.91 -1.18
C VAL A 321 -14.10 -17.20 -1.65
N LEU A 322 -13.61 -18.02 -0.72
CA LEU A 322 -12.90 -19.26 -1.05
C LEU A 322 -13.84 -20.36 -1.56
N GLY A 323 -15.08 -20.37 -1.07
CA GLY A 323 -16.05 -21.45 -1.25
C GLY A 323 -15.66 -22.73 -0.50
N SER A 324 -16.47 -23.78 -0.63
CA SER A 324 -16.29 -25.04 0.12
C SER A 324 -15.13 -25.91 -0.36
N GLY A 325 -14.52 -25.61 -1.52
CA GLY A 325 -13.47 -26.45 -2.12
C GLY A 325 -12.04 -26.03 -1.82
N ARG A 326 -11.81 -24.85 -1.23
CA ARG A 326 -10.48 -24.26 -1.03
C ARG A 326 -10.15 -24.16 0.47
N PRO A 327 -9.03 -24.72 0.94
CA PRO A 327 -8.65 -24.64 2.33
C PRO A 327 -8.27 -23.20 2.73
N LEU A 328 -8.63 -22.83 3.96
CA LEU A 328 -8.11 -21.66 4.67
C LEU A 328 -7.20 -22.13 5.80
N THR A 329 -5.92 -21.78 5.72
CA THR A 329 -4.96 -22.02 6.80
C THR A 329 -4.82 -20.76 7.66
N LEU A 330 -5.57 -20.70 8.75
CA LEU A 330 -5.49 -19.64 9.74
C LEU A 330 -4.22 -19.81 10.57
N ARG A 331 -3.34 -18.80 10.53
CA ARG A 331 -2.29 -18.66 11.54
C ARG A 331 -2.87 -17.91 12.74
N LEU A 332 -2.82 -18.54 13.90
CA LEU A 332 -3.08 -17.85 15.16
C LEU A 332 -2.13 -16.66 15.31
N ALA A 333 -2.53 -15.67 16.10
CA ALA A 333 -1.85 -14.38 16.17
C ALA A 333 -0.33 -14.52 16.39
N ASP A 334 0.47 -13.99 15.45
CA ASP A 334 1.92 -13.82 15.58
C ASP A 334 2.23 -12.37 15.92
N ILE A 335 2.01 -12.07 17.20
CA ILE A 335 2.17 -10.75 17.82
C ILE A 335 3.21 -10.83 18.94
N GLY A 336 3.68 -9.68 19.41
CA GLY A 336 4.93 -9.57 20.17
C GLY A 336 6.13 -9.46 19.22
N GLY A 337 7.25 -8.94 19.71
CA GLY A 337 8.36 -8.55 18.86
C GLY A 337 8.36 -7.05 18.56
N ASP A 338 8.48 -6.72 17.28
CA ASP A 338 8.51 -5.37 16.70
C ASP A 338 7.12 -4.73 16.54
N LYS A 339 6.04 -5.52 16.68
CA LYS A 339 4.66 -5.04 16.56
C LYS A 339 4.13 -4.56 17.91
N GLU A 340 4.10 -3.25 18.12
CA GLU A 340 3.48 -2.67 19.31
C GLU A 340 1.94 -2.74 19.22
N ILE A 341 1.32 -3.43 20.18
CA ILE A 341 -0.13 -3.47 20.35
C ILE A 341 -0.45 -2.92 21.74
N PRO A 342 -0.71 -1.60 21.87
CA PRO A 342 -0.71 -0.90 23.16
C PRO A 342 -1.67 -1.49 24.20
N TYR A 343 -2.85 -1.96 23.76
CA TYR A 343 -3.87 -2.52 24.66
C TYR A 343 -3.48 -3.88 25.25
N LEU A 344 -2.49 -4.59 24.67
CA LEU A 344 -2.00 -5.86 25.21
C LEU A 344 -1.00 -5.66 26.36
N ARG A 345 -0.47 -4.45 26.56
CA ARG A 345 0.45 -4.12 27.68
C ARG A 345 1.53 -5.18 27.88
N LEU A 346 2.18 -5.58 26.79
CA LEU A 346 3.27 -6.56 26.84
C LEU A 346 4.50 -5.91 27.49
N PRO A 347 5.27 -6.63 28.32
CA PRO A 347 6.49 -6.08 28.90
C PRO A 347 7.50 -5.77 27.80
N HIS A 348 8.27 -4.70 28.00
CA HIS A 348 9.37 -4.36 27.10
C HIS A 348 10.49 -5.39 27.23
N GLU A 349 10.97 -5.91 26.09
CA GLU A 349 12.06 -6.88 26.03
C GLU A 349 13.29 -6.28 25.36
N ALA A 350 14.49 -6.63 25.83
CA ALA A 350 15.74 -6.17 25.23
C ALA A 350 15.94 -6.70 23.79
N ASN A 351 15.40 -7.88 23.49
CA ASN A 351 15.38 -8.43 22.14
C ASN A 351 14.01 -9.05 21.84
N PRO A 352 13.09 -8.26 21.26
CA PRO A 352 11.74 -8.73 20.99
C PRO A 352 11.67 -9.88 19.96
N PHE A 353 12.65 -10.02 19.06
CA PHE A 353 12.68 -11.14 18.10
C PHE A 353 12.99 -12.49 18.75
N LEU A 354 13.72 -12.50 19.87
CA LEU A 354 14.07 -13.71 20.62
C LEU A 354 13.20 -13.92 21.86
N GLY A 355 12.30 -12.99 22.14
CA GLY A 355 11.50 -12.98 23.37
C GLY A 355 10.15 -13.67 23.24
N VAL A 356 9.19 -13.20 24.04
CA VAL A 356 7.86 -13.81 24.15
C VAL A 356 6.93 -13.28 23.06
N ARG A 357 6.83 -14.03 21.96
CA ARG A 357 5.99 -13.72 20.79
C ARG A 357 5.27 -14.95 20.25
N GLY A 358 4.30 -14.72 19.37
CA GLY A 358 3.52 -15.77 18.73
C GLY A 358 2.73 -16.58 19.76
N TYR A 359 2.66 -17.90 19.56
CA TYR A 359 1.84 -18.77 20.41
C TYR A 359 2.27 -18.78 21.88
N ARG A 360 3.52 -18.44 22.19
CA ARG A 360 4.03 -18.36 23.57
C ARG A 360 3.23 -17.41 24.45
N LEU A 361 2.62 -16.38 23.87
CA LEU A 361 1.73 -15.46 24.57
C LEU A 361 0.52 -16.17 25.19
N ALA A 362 0.00 -17.23 24.55
CA ALA A 362 -1.13 -18.03 25.06
C ALA A 362 -0.78 -18.83 26.33
N MET A 363 0.52 -18.99 26.61
CA MET A 363 1.06 -19.81 27.69
C MET A 363 1.54 -19.00 28.90
N ILE A 364 1.44 -17.67 28.84
CA ILE A 364 1.78 -16.81 29.99
C ILE A 364 0.72 -17.00 31.09
N LYS A 365 1.12 -17.62 32.20
CA LYS A 365 0.20 -18.10 33.26
C LYS A 365 -0.60 -16.97 33.93
N ASP A 366 0.00 -15.80 34.10
CA ASP A 366 -0.59 -14.62 34.73
C ASP A 366 -1.31 -13.69 33.74
N ARG A 367 -1.48 -14.13 32.49
CA ARG A 367 -2.15 -13.39 31.40
C ARG A 367 -3.27 -14.20 30.75
N PRO A 368 -4.35 -14.51 31.49
CA PRO A 368 -5.50 -15.25 30.95
C PRO A 368 -6.20 -14.50 29.80
N ASP A 369 -6.07 -13.17 29.75
CA ASP A 369 -6.55 -12.33 28.66
C ASP A 369 -5.86 -12.65 27.32
N LEU A 370 -4.55 -12.93 27.34
CA LEU A 370 -3.82 -13.36 26.14
C LEU A 370 -4.28 -14.75 25.71
N ARG A 371 -4.43 -15.69 26.64
CA ARG A 371 -4.98 -17.02 26.33
C ARG A 371 -6.39 -16.92 25.72
N ALA A 372 -7.24 -16.06 26.27
CA ALA A 372 -8.58 -15.80 25.76
C ALA A 372 -8.57 -15.24 24.32
N LEU A 373 -7.57 -14.42 23.96
CA LEU A 373 -7.39 -13.95 22.59
C LEU A 373 -7.23 -15.13 21.60
N PHE A 374 -6.33 -16.07 21.88
CA PHE A 374 -6.13 -17.26 21.03
C PHE A 374 -7.35 -18.17 21.01
N ALA A 375 -7.99 -18.39 22.17
CA ALA A 375 -9.24 -19.15 22.26
C ALA A 375 -10.34 -18.54 21.39
N SER A 376 -10.48 -17.21 21.41
CA SER A 376 -11.48 -16.48 20.62
C SER A 376 -11.24 -16.62 19.11
N GLN A 377 -9.97 -16.62 18.66
CA GLN A 377 -9.61 -16.87 17.27
C GLN A 377 -10.01 -18.27 16.81
N VAL A 378 -9.74 -19.30 17.62
CA VAL A 378 -10.12 -20.68 17.32
C VAL A 378 -11.65 -20.81 17.26
N ALA A 379 -12.37 -20.25 18.24
CA ALA A 379 -13.82 -20.30 18.28
C ALA A 379 -14.45 -19.61 17.06
N ALA A 380 -13.98 -18.41 16.72
CA ALA A 380 -14.43 -17.65 15.57
C ALA A 380 -14.17 -18.38 14.25
N ALA A 381 -13.01 -19.01 14.10
CA ALA A 381 -12.67 -19.78 12.90
C ALA A 381 -13.57 -21.01 12.73
N LEU A 382 -13.82 -21.75 13.82
CA LEU A 382 -14.72 -22.91 13.81
C LEU A 382 -16.15 -22.52 13.43
N ARG A 383 -16.68 -21.44 14.02
CA ARG A 383 -18.01 -20.91 13.67
C ARG A 383 -18.09 -20.49 12.21
N ALA A 384 -17.12 -19.73 11.73
CA ALA A 384 -17.09 -19.25 10.36
C ALA A 384 -17.01 -20.41 9.35
N ALA A 385 -16.18 -21.41 9.63
CA ALA A 385 -16.04 -22.59 8.79
C ALA A 385 -17.33 -23.44 8.79
N ALA A 386 -17.96 -23.65 9.95
CA ALA A 386 -19.24 -24.35 10.06
C ALA A 386 -20.37 -23.65 9.29
N ALA A 387 -20.49 -22.33 9.43
CA ALA A 387 -21.52 -21.55 8.76
C ALA A 387 -21.38 -21.55 7.23
N THR A 388 -20.17 -21.74 6.70
CA THR A 388 -19.86 -21.65 5.26
C THR A 388 -19.55 -22.99 4.61
N SER A 389 -19.50 -24.07 5.40
CA SER A 389 -18.95 -25.37 4.95
C SER A 389 -17.53 -25.25 4.36
N GLY A 390 -16.71 -24.37 4.93
CA GLY A 390 -15.35 -24.10 4.49
C GLY A 390 -14.32 -25.13 5.02
N VAL A 391 -13.22 -25.34 4.29
CA VAL A 391 -12.15 -26.26 4.73
C VAL A 391 -11.19 -25.51 5.64
N LEU A 392 -11.26 -25.76 6.95
CA LEU A 392 -10.44 -25.05 7.95
C LEU A 392 -9.16 -25.81 8.31
N ARG A 393 -8.06 -25.07 8.33
CA ARG A 393 -6.78 -25.50 8.92
C ARG A 393 -6.33 -24.42 9.90
N ILE A 394 -5.90 -24.80 11.09
CA ILE A 394 -5.40 -23.89 12.13
C ILE A 394 -3.94 -24.22 12.38
N MET A 395 -3.09 -23.19 12.45
CA MET A 395 -1.70 -23.37 12.86
C MET A 395 -1.23 -22.33 13.87
N ALA A 396 -0.35 -22.76 14.76
CA ALA A 396 0.32 -21.89 15.73
C ALA A 396 1.71 -21.46 15.23
N PRO A 397 2.05 -20.16 15.35
CA PRO A 397 3.39 -19.64 15.10
C PRO A 397 4.34 -19.85 16.30
N MET A 398 5.64 -19.78 16.05
CA MET A 398 6.73 -19.73 17.03
C MET A 398 6.86 -20.97 17.92
N ILE A 399 6.34 -22.11 17.46
CA ILE A 399 6.49 -23.39 18.14
C ILE A 399 7.94 -23.86 18.04
N SER A 400 8.46 -24.33 19.16
CA SER A 400 9.87 -24.69 19.36
C SER A 400 10.04 -25.97 20.18
N VAL A 401 9.10 -26.31 21.06
CA VAL A 401 9.16 -27.50 21.93
C VAL A 401 7.82 -28.24 21.99
N ARG A 402 7.87 -29.52 22.36
CA ARG A 402 6.70 -30.40 22.43
C ARG A 402 5.59 -29.87 23.36
N ALA A 403 5.96 -29.26 24.48
CA ALA A 403 5.01 -28.71 25.43
C ALA A 403 4.11 -27.61 24.83
N GLU A 404 4.60 -26.84 23.85
CA GLU A 404 3.80 -25.82 23.15
C GLU A 404 2.79 -26.46 22.20
N VAL A 405 3.14 -27.60 21.58
CA VAL A 405 2.21 -28.41 20.75
C VAL A 405 1.10 -29.00 21.60
N ASP A 406 1.44 -29.59 22.74
CA ASP A 406 0.46 -30.19 23.63
C ASP A 406 -0.50 -29.12 24.21
N ASP A 407 0.00 -27.92 24.53
CA ASP A 407 -0.86 -26.80 24.96
C ASP A 407 -1.79 -26.30 23.83
N LEU A 408 -1.33 -26.23 22.57
CA LEU A 408 -2.17 -25.89 21.43
C LEU A 408 -3.34 -26.88 21.26
N LEU A 409 -3.04 -28.18 21.31
CA LEU A 409 -4.06 -29.21 21.20
C LEU A 409 -5.06 -29.12 22.36
N ALA A 410 -4.58 -28.86 23.58
CA ALA A 410 -5.42 -28.65 24.75
C ALA A 410 -6.29 -27.38 24.65
N LEU A 411 -5.75 -26.28 24.10
CA LEU A 411 -6.50 -25.04 23.84
C LEU A 411 -7.66 -25.30 22.87
N VAL A 412 -7.39 -25.96 21.75
CA VAL A 412 -8.43 -26.30 20.75
C VAL A 412 -9.50 -27.20 21.36
N ALA A 413 -9.11 -28.21 22.15
CA ALA A 413 -10.06 -29.09 22.84
C ALA A 413 -10.93 -28.32 23.85
N ALA A 414 -10.33 -27.42 24.63
CA ALA A 414 -11.07 -26.59 25.58
C ALA A 414 -12.07 -25.65 24.88
N VAL A 415 -11.69 -25.05 23.75
CA VAL A 415 -12.59 -24.21 22.94
C VAL A 415 -13.79 -25.02 22.42
N ARG A 416 -13.56 -26.26 21.93
CA ARG A 416 -14.67 -27.12 21.50
C ARG A 416 -15.62 -27.49 22.64
N ALA A 417 -15.08 -27.77 23.83
CA ALA A 417 -15.89 -28.04 25.02
C ALA A 417 -16.74 -26.82 25.42
N ASP A 418 -16.14 -25.64 25.45
CA ASP A 418 -16.82 -24.37 25.75
C ASP A 418 -17.90 -24.04 24.71
N LEU A 419 -17.65 -24.22 23.41
CA LEU A 419 -18.68 -24.07 22.36
C LEU A 419 -19.84 -25.05 22.56
N THR A 420 -19.55 -26.29 22.98
CA THR A 420 -20.59 -27.30 23.27
C THR A 420 -21.44 -26.86 24.46
N GLU A 421 -20.83 -26.35 25.53
CA GLU A 421 -21.52 -25.83 26.71
C GLU A 421 -22.41 -24.61 26.38
N ARG A 422 -21.96 -23.75 25.45
CA ARG A 422 -22.73 -22.62 24.90
C ARG A 422 -23.86 -23.05 23.96
N GLY A 423 -24.02 -24.35 23.67
CA GLY A 423 -25.03 -24.88 22.75
C GLY A 423 -24.69 -24.77 21.26
N GLU A 424 -23.44 -24.45 20.93
CA GLU A 424 -22.95 -24.27 19.56
C GLU A 424 -22.34 -25.58 19.02
N THR A 425 -23.10 -26.68 19.07
CA THR A 425 -22.61 -28.04 18.78
C THR A 425 -22.07 -28.20 17.37
N ASP A 426 -22.65 -27.52 16.38
CA ASP A 426 -22.21 -27.59 14.99
C ASP A 426 -20.79 -27.02 14.81
N ALA A 427 -20.51 -25.86 15.42
CA ALA A 427 -19.17 -25.27 15.42
C ALA A 427 -18.20 -26.11 16.25
N ALA A 428 -18.63 -26.61 17.40
CA ALA A 428 -17.82 -27.45 18.28
C ALA A 428 -17.39 -28.77 17.63
N ALA A 429 -18.24 -29.35 16.76
CA ALA A 429 -17.96 -30.60 16.06
C ALA A 429 -17.29 -30.40 14.69
N TYR A 430 -17.17 -29.16 14.20
CA TYR A 430 -16.70 -28.89 12.85
C TYR A 430 -15.23 -29.34 12.65
N PRO A 431 -14.90 -30.06 11.56
CA PRO A 431 -13.55 -30.55 11.33
C PRO A 431 -12.57 -29.40 11.06
N ALA A 432 -11.42 -29.44 11.71
CA ALA A 432 -10.32 -28.51 11.49
C ALA A 432 -9.00 -29.27 11.58
N ALA A 433 -8.17 -29.18 10.54
CA ALA A 433 -6.81 -29.73 10.61
C ALA A 433 -5.95 -28.82 11.48
N ILE A 434 -5.19 -29.38 12.42
CA ILE A 434 -4.33 -28.64 13.34
C ILE A 434 -2.87 -28.87 12.97
N GLY A 435 -2.10 -27.80 12.87
CA GLY A 435 -0.69 -27.85 12.54
C GLY A 435 0.13 -26.79 13.24
N ILE A 436 1.41 -26.74 12.90
CA ILE A 436 2.34 -25.74 13.43
C ILE A 436 3.19 -25.15 12.31
N MET A 437 3.65 -23.93 12.54
CA MET A 437 4.68 -23.31 11.70
C MET A 437 6.07 -23.76 12.16
N ILE A 438 6.89 -24.20 11.21
CA ILE A 438 8.31 -24.52 11.43
C ILE A 438 9.12 -23.31 11.00
N GLU A 439 9.37 -22.42 11.97
CA GLU A 439 10.10 -21.15 11.78
C GLU A 439 11.23 -20.94 12.80
N VAL A 440 11.29 -21.78 13.84
CA VAL A 440 12.39 -21.79 14.81
C VAL A 440 13.37 -22.91 14.42
N PRO A 441 14.70 -22.66 14.36
CA PRO A 441 15.68 -23.70 14.01
C PRO A 441 15.57 -24.97 14.87
N ALA A 442 15.28 -24.82 16.17
CA ALA A 442 15.03 -25.94 17.06
C ALA A 442 13.87 -26.83 16.58
N ALA A 443 12.77 -26.23 16.12
CA ALA A 443 11.62 -26.96 15.59
C ALA A 443 11.93 -27.69 14.28
N ALA A 444 12.79 -27.12 13.43
CA ALA A 444 13.23 -27.80 12.21
C ALA A 444 14.04 -29.07 12.53
N LEU A 445 14.87 -29.03 13.58
CA LEU A 445 15.68 -30.17 14.02
C LEU A 445 14.83 -31.26 14.72
N THR A 446 13.74 -30.88 15.39
CA THR A 446 12.86 -31.80 16.15
C THR A 446 11.50 -32.02 15.47
N VAL A 447 11.35 -31.69 14.18
CA VAL A 447 10.05 -31.69 13.49
C VAL A 447 9.32 -33.03 13.56
N ALA A 448 10.04 -34.16 13.54
CA ALA A 448 9.42 -35.49 13.65
C ALA A 448 8.72 -35.70 15.01
N GLU A 449 9.31 -35.19 16.09
CA GLU A 449 8.72 -35.22 17.43
C GLU A 449 7.53 -34.26 17.54
N LEU A 450 7.70 -33.03 17.03
CA LEU A 450 6.66 -32.00 17.08
C LEU A 450 5.44 -32.34 16.23
N ALA A 451 5.62 -33.02 15.09
CA ALA A 451 4.54 -33.40 14.18
C ALA A 451 3.63 -34.52 14.74
N THR A 452 4.03 -35.21 15.81
CA THR A 452 3.24 -36.31 16.37
C THR A 452 1.92 -35.78 16.95
N GLY A 453 0.79 -36.19 16.35
CA GLY A 453 -0.55 -35.73 16.74
C GLY A 453 -1.03 -34.47 16.01
N LEU A 454 -0.26 -33.97 15.04
CA LEU A 454 -0.65 -32.87 14.15
C LEU A 454 -1.03 -33.40 12.75
N ASP A 455 -1.91 -32.68 12.07
CA ASP A 455 -2.34 -32.99 10.71
C ASP A 455 -1.37 -32.47 9.65
N PHE A 456 -0.63 -31.39 9.96
CA PHE A 456 0.33 -30.80 9.04
C PHE A 456 1.40 -29.95 9.73
N VAL A 457 2.47 -29.68 8.99
CA VAL A 457 3.47 -28.65 9.32
C VAL A 457 3.58 -27.67 8.17
N SER A 458 3.91 -26.42 8.46
CA SER A 458 4.18 -25.38 7.45
C SER A 458 5.55 -24.78 7.68
N ALA A 459 6.51 -25.04 6.78
CA ALA A 459 7.83 -24.44 6.87
C ALA A 459 7.79 -22.98 6.44
N TRP A 460 8.34 -22.08 7.27
CA TRP A 460 8.55 -20.68 6.94
C TRP A 460 10.03 -20.44 6.71
N ARG A 461 10.36 -19.70 5.64
CA ARG A 461 11.72 -19.28 5.34
C ARG A 461 11.66 -17.79 5.01
N ASP A 462 12.13 -16.96 5.94
CA ASP A 462 12.57 -15.60 5.64
C ASP A 462 14.00 -15.62 5.11
#